data_AF-A0A2T2P225-F1
#
_entry.id   AF-A0A2T2P225-F1
#
_cell.length_a   1.000
_cell.length_b   1.000
_cell.length_c   1.000
_cell.angle_alpha   90.00
_cell.angle_beta   90.00
_cell.angle_gamma   90.00
#
_symmetry.space_group_name_H-M   'P 1'
#
loop_
_entity.id
_entity.type
_entity.pdbx_description
1 polymer ?
#
loop_
_entity_poly.entity_id
_entity_poly.type
_entity_poly.pdbx_seq_one_letter_code
_entity_poly.pdbx_strand_id
1 'polypeptide(L)'
;MPAAKDSAAALQAAADSVVSQFREHTSAHRVDTKSAFLNLVRENYPGYHVTETEERKVSLFEFAAAGKAEIYFDTDDDAFHATRLWKSVGEGIEKKVHPGMLDDDYRLVRFQLVWESNTYIGYYVVWKDIFETPQRMFYALYPRSESNIIHGHCIETDDLFVAAGKWTSQLHEEVWIFDDGHWEKSNELWKSVSGSSWEDVILDPEMKKNLIEDVQGFFDNQELYAQFAVPWKRGIILHGVPGNGKTVSIKALMSSLYSRADNIPSLYVKSFDTKCQTEAYSIRQIFVHARRSAPCLLIFEDLDSLVGDDVRSYFLNEVDGLESNDGILMIGSTNHLDKLDPAIAKRPSRFDRKYHFKLPGEAERELYAEYWRRKLLRNDTVEFPEELCGIVAKLTEGFSFAYLKELFVMALLSLVRGFKGEDFEIVDATDAESAGAGAEGEKDGGACEADAQGAGEKECTTCNKPLPAQKSECENEAEEAEEKKEEAKKNKMVMPTVEVPDEYAENLLLKVIKHQIRILHAEMDNTKQDEWMSGKMGMAGGGGGVRV
;
A
#
# COMPACT_ATOMS: atom_id res chain seq x y z
N MET A 1 -6.61 45.97 -68.26
CA MET A 1 -6.58 45.60 -66.83
C MET A 1 -5.22 44.97 -66.47
N PRO A 2 -4.13 45.75 -66.37
CA PRO A 2 -2.83 45.24 -65.92
C PRO A 2 -2.71 45.18 -64.38
N ALA A 3 -3.40 46.08 -63.65
CA ALA A 3 -3.32 46.19 -62.19
C ALA A 3 -3.79 44.94 -61.40
N ALA A 4 -4.59 44.06 -62.01
CA ALA A 4 -5.07 42.83 -61.37
C ALA A 4 -4.08 41.65 -61.45
N LYS A 5 -3.12 41.68 -62.40
CA LYS A 5 -2.09 40.64 -62.51
C LYS A 5 -0.92 40.89 -61.55
N ASP A 6 -0.56 42.16 -61.35
CA ASP A 6 0.49 42.54 -60.41
C ASP A 6 0.08 42.27 -58.95
N SER A 7 -1.21 42.42 -58.63
CA SER A 7 -1.72 42.06 -57.29
C SER A 7 -1.75 40.55 -57.06
N ALA A 8 -2.04 39.73 -58.09
CA ALA A 8 -2.05 38.28 -57.98
C ALA A 8 -0.65 37.70 -57.75
N ALA A 9 0.38 38.26 -58.41
CA ALA A 9 1.78 37.85 -58.19
C ALA A 9 2.27 38.24 -56.78
N ALA A 10 1.92 39.44 -56.31
CA ALA A 10 2.25 39.88 -54.95
C ALA A 10 1.52 39.06 -53.87
N LEU A 11 0.26 38.70 -54.11
CA LEU A 11 -0.53 37.81 -53.24
C LEU A 11 0.06 36.40 -53.21
N GLN A 12 0.53 35.88 -54.34
CA GLN A 12 1.19 34.57 -54.40
C GLN A 12 2.52 34.57 -53.64
N ALA A 13 3.34 35.61 -53.80
CA ALA A 13 4.60 35.74 -53.05
C ALA A 13 4.36 35.86 -51.53
N ALA A 14 3.30 36.56 -51.11
CA ALA A 14 2.91 36.62 -49.71
C ALA A 14 2.42 35.25 -49.19
N ALA A 15 1.63 34.52 -49.98
CA ALA A 15 1.16 33.17 -49.64
C ALA A 15 2.32 32.17 -49.53
N ASP A 16 3.27 32.20 -50.46
CA ASP A 16 4.46 31.34 -50.45
C ASP A 16 5.36 31.65 -49.25
N SER A 17 5.49 32.92 -48.87
CA SER A 17 6.19 33.36 -47.66
C SER A 17 5.52 32.84 -46.39
N VAL A 18 4.19 32.94 -46.28
CA VAL A 18 3.42 32.40 -45.13
C VAL A 18 3.57 30.89 -45.03
N VAL A 19 3.51 30.16 -46.16
CA VAL A 19 3.71 28.70 -46.18
C VAL A 19 5.15 28.34 -45.83
N SER A 20 6.14 29.11 -46.29
CA SER A 20 7.55 28.90 -45.94
C SER A 20 7.81 29.14 -44.45
N GLN A 21 7.30 30.24 -43.90
CA GLN A 21 7.42 30.56 -42.47
C GLN A 21 6.66 29.55 -41.59
N PHE A 22 5.49 29.09 -42.03
CA PHE A 22 4.77 28.02 -41.33
C PHE A 22 5.53 26.69 -41.40
N ARG A 23 6.13 26.34 -42.54
CA ARG A 23 6.97 25.15 -42.68
C ARG A 23 8.24 25.24 -41.84
N GLU A 24 8.87 26.40 -41.75
CA GLU A 24 10.04 26.64 -40.90
C GLU A 24 9.66 26.60 -39.40
N HIS A 25 8.50 27.16 -39.05
CA HIS A 25 7.95 27.08 -37.70
C HIS A 25 7.61 25.65 -37.28
N THR A 26 7.18 24.81 -38.24
CA THR A 26 6.80 23.41 -38.00
C THR A 26 7.91 22.40 -38.28
N SER A 27 9.08 22.83 -38.78
CA SER A 27 10.21 21.94 -39.11
C SER A 27 11.20 21.73 -37.96
N ALA A 28 10.75 21.94 -36.71
CA ALA A 28 11.58 21.85 -35.51
C ALA A 28 12.57 20.66 -35.59
N HIS A 29 13.86 20.97 -35.66
CA HIS A 29 14.91 19.96 -35.68
C HIS A 29 15.00 19.34 -34.30
N ARG A 30 14.39 18.16 -34.11
CA ARG A 30 14.60 17.37 -32.90
C ARG A 30 16.03 16.86 -32.93
N VAL A 31 16.86 17.34 -32.01
CA VAL A 31 18.21 16.81 -31.83
C VAL A 31 18.08 15.48 -31.11
N ASP A 32 18.54 14.41 -31.76
CA ASP A 32 18.74 13.12 -31.10
C ASP A 32 19.95 13.24 -30.16
N THR A 33 19.69 13.66 -28.92
CA THR A 33 20.71 13.87 -27.88
C THR A 33 21.58 12.63 -27.68
N LYS A 34 20.98 11.44 -27.78
CA LYS A 34 21.68 10.17 -27.62
C LYS A 34 22.73 9.98 -28.71
N SER A 35 22.32 10.09 -29.98
CA SER A 35 23.25 9.97 -31.10
C SER A 35 24.28 11.11 -31.15
N ALA A 36 23.88 12.33 -30.80
CA ALA A 36 24.76 13.48 -30.77
C ALA A 36 25.88 13.30 -29.73
N PHE A 37 25.54 12.85 -28.52
CA PHE A 37 26.53 12.62 -27.47
C PHE A 37 27.46 11.44 -27.82
N LEU A 38 26.92 10.34 -28.35
CA LEU A 38 27.72 9.21 -28.81
C LEU A 38 28.78 9.62 -29.86
N ASN A 39 28.38 10.45 -30.82
CA ASN A 39 29.30 10.96 -31.84
C ASN A 39 30.36 11.89 -31.24
N LEU A 40 29.96 12.77 -30.32
CA LEU A 40 30.87 13.66 -29.60
C LEU A 40 31.97 12.88 -28.86
N VAL A 41 31.59 11.81 -28.17
CA VAL A 41 32.55 10.94 -27.47
C VAL A 41 33.49 10.25 -28.46
N ARG A 42 32.96 9.72 -29.57
CA ARG A 42 33.77 9.04 -30.60
C ARG A 42 34.77 9.97 -31.30
N GLU A 43 34.39 11.22 -31.54
CA GLU A 43 35.25 12.23 -32.16
C GLU A 43 36.42 12.63 -31.25
N ASN A 44 36.18 12.75 -29.94
CA ASN A 44 37.19 13.13 -28.97
C ASN A 44 38.09 11.95 -28.52
N TYR A 45 37.60 10.71 -28.66
CA TYR A 45 38.35 9.49 -28.31
C TYR A 45 38.46 8.50 -29.50
N PRO A 46 39.15 8.89 -30.60
CA PRO A 46 39.24 8.04 -31.80
C PRO A 46 39.95 6.71 -31.56
N GLY A 47 40.84 6.65 -30.55
CA GLY A 47 41.56 5.45 -30.12
C GLY A 47 40.77 4.49 -29.23
N TYR A 48 39.51 4.79 -28.93
CA TYR A 48 38.66 3.99 -28.03
C TYR A 48 37.43 3.43 -28.76
N HIS A 49 36.97 2.27 -28.29
CA HIS A 49 35.61 1.80 -28.51
C HIS A 49 34.68 2.47 -27.52
N VAL A 50 33.47 2.81 -27.94
CA VAL A 50 32.44 3.43 -27.09
C VAL A 50 31.21 2.53 -27.13
N THR A 51 30.84 2.02 -25.96
CA THR A 51 29.65 1.16 -25.77
C THR A 51 28.70 1.88 -24.82
N GLU A 52 27.43 1.97 -25.18
CA GLU A 52 26.40 2.70 -24.44
C GLU A 52 25.37 1.74 -23.82
N THR A 53 24.86 2.08 -22.62
CA THR A 53 23.80 1.31 -21.96
C THR A 53 22.91 2.22 -21.09
N GLU A 54 21.68 1.78 -20.86
CA GLU A 54 20.72 2.48 -19.98
C GLU A 54 21.00 2.14 -18.51
N GLU A 55 21.05 3.15 -17.63
CA GLU A 55 21.33 2.98 -16.19
C GLU A 55 20.36 1.98 -15.53
N ARG A 56 19.07 2.06 -15.86
CA ARG A 56 18.02 1.18 -15.30
C ARG A 56 18.24 -0.30 -15.58
N LYS A 57 18.93 -0.64 -16.68
CA LYS A 57 19.22 -2.03 -17.07
C LYS A 57 20.58 -2.49 -16.56
N VAL A 58 21.55 -1.57 -16.50
CA VAL A 58 22.93 -1.83 -16.10
C VAL A 58 23.42 -0.67 -15.26
N SER A 59 23.36 -0.82 -13.92
CA SER A 59 23.80 0.23 -12.99
C SER A 59 25.26 0.02 -12.59
N LEU A 60 26.17 0.74 -13.25
CA LEU A 60 27.61 0.67 -12.94
C LEU A 60 27.93 1.27 -11.56
N PHE A 61 27.22 2.33 -11.17
CA PHE A 61 27.42 2.99 -9.89
C PHE A 61 27.04 2.08 -8.72
N GLU A 62 25.88 1.43 -8.77
CA GLU A 62 25.46 0.48 -7.73
C GLU A 62 26.35 -0.76 -7.71
N PHE A 63 26.74 -1.26 -8.89
CA PHE A 63 27.67 -2.39 -9.01
C PHE A 63 29.01 -2.10 -8.32
N ALA A 64 29.55 -0.89 -8.51
CA ALA A 64 30.76 -0.44 -7.84
C ALA A 64 30.55 -0.19 -6.34
N ALA A 65 29.44 0.42 -5.94
CA ALA A 65 29.09 0.63 -4.53
C ALA A 65 28.96 -0.69 -3.75
N ALA A 66 28.56 -1.77 -4.42
CA ALA A 66 28.55 -3.14 -3.89
C ALA A 66 29.95 -3.80 -3.83
N GLY A 67 31.02 -3.06 -4.14
CA GLY A 67 32.40 -3.53 -4.13
C GLY A 67 32.75 -4.48 -5.27
N LYS A 68 31.94 -4.54 -6.34
CA LYS A 68 32.22 -5.40 -7.51
C LYS A 68 33.12 -4.75 -8.54
N ALA A 69 33.24 -3.42 -8.51
CA ALA A 69 34.13 -2.61 -9.32
C ALA A 69 34.57 -1.39 -8.52
N GLU A 70 35.63 -0.72 -8.95
CA GLU A 70 36.10 0.53 -8.34
C GLU A 70 35.80 1.69 -9.29
N ILE A 71 35.20 2.78 -8.79
CA ILE A 71 34.90 3.98 -9.56
C ILE A 71 35.60 5.18 -8.95
N TYR A 72 36.26 5.96 -9.80
CA TYR A 72 36.94 7.20 -9.44
C TYR A 72 36.37 8.33 -10.29
N PHE A 73 35.67 9.27 -9.66
CA PHE A 73 35.12 10.45 -10.34
C PHE A 73 36.21 11.50 -10.57
N ASP A 74 36.26 12.06 -11.78
CA ASP A 74 37.07 13.25 -12.05
C ASP A 74 36.33 14.48 -11.48
N THR A 75 36.68 14.84 -10.23
CA THR A 75 35.99 15.89 -9.45
C THR A 75 36.68 17.25 -9.50
N ASP A 76 37.92 17.32 -9.99
CA ASP A 76 38.72 18.55 -10.08
C ASP A 76 38.42 19.38 -11.36
N ASP A 77 37.44 18.97 -12.16
CA ASP A 77 37.07 19.62 -13.43
C ASP A 77 35.81 20.47 -13.26
N ASP A 78 35.82 21.73 -13.73
CA ASP A 78 34.64 22.59 -13.80
C ASP A 78 33.49 21.96 -14.64
N ALA A 79 33.79 20.92 -15.43
CA ALA A 79 32.83 20.09 -16.14
C ALA A 79 32.07 19.07 -15.26
N PHE A 80 32.41 18.91 -13.97
CA PHE A 80 31.71 18.04 -13.04
C PHE A 80 30.31 18.60 -12.73
N HIS A 81 29.31 18.17 -13.49
CA HIS A 81 27.95 18.70 -13.40
C HIS A 81 27.09 17.80 -12.51
N ALA A 82 27.16 18.07 -11.21
CA ALA A 82 26.35 17.44 -10.17
C ALA A 82 25.57 18.49 -9.38
N THR A 83 24.30 18.20 -9.06
CA THR A 83 23.52 19.01 -8.12
C THR A 83 23.59 18.37 -6.74
N ARG A 84 24.10 19.10 -5.74
CA ARG A 84 24.05 18.67 -4.34
C ARG A 84 22.59 18.62 -3.87
N LEU A 85 22.10 17.44 -3.56
CA LEU A 85 20.80 17.24 -2.95
C LEU A 85 20.96 17.01 -1.45
N TRP A 86 20.16 17.74 -0.67
CA TRP A 86 20.00 17.41 0.73
C TRP A 86 19.02 16.26 0.88
N LYS A 87 19.47 15.14 1.43
CA LYS A 87 18.63 14.01 1.79
C LYS A 87 18.44 14.02 3.30
N SER A 88 17.23 14.35 3.73
CA SER A 88 16.87 14.18 5.14
C SER A 88 16.91 12.69 5.49
N VAL A 89 17.33 12.39 6.73
CA VAL A 89 17.07 11.07 7.32
C VAL A 89 15.56 10.81 7.35
N GLY A 90 15.17 9.53 7.37
CA GLY A 90 13.78 9.05 7.29
C GLY A 90 12.82 9.67 8.33
N GLU A 91 11.59 9.17 8.39
CA GLU A 91 10.58 9.75 9.26
C GLU A 91 10.82 9.44 10.76
N GLY A 92 10.46 10.38 11.64
CA GLY A 92 10.41 10.15 13.10
C GLY A 92 11.75 10.33 13.85
N ILE A 93 12.10 9.35 14.69
CA ILE A 93 13.17 9.44 15.69
C ILE A 93 14.56 9.58 15.04
N GLU A 94 14.74 9.05 13.82
CA GLU A 94 16.02 9.10 13.09
C GLU A 94 16.46 10.53 12.76
N LYS A 95 15.52 11.47 12.52
CA LYS A 95 15.82 12.90 12.31
C LYS A 95 16.49 13.56 13.51
N LYS A 96 16.29 13.04 14.72
CA LYS A 96 16.89 13.60 15.94
C LYS A 96 18.33 13.11 16.18
N VAL A 97 18.70 12.00 15.56
CA VAL A 97 19.98 11.30 15.82
C VAL A 97 20.98 11.53 14.69
N HIS A 98 20.50 11.62 13.44
CA HIS A 98 21.35 11.89 12.28
C HIS A 98 21.06 13.29 11.70
N PRO A 99 22.10 14.07 11.35
CA PRO A 99 21.92 15.41 10.81
C PRO A 99 21.32 15.42 9.40
N GLY A 100 21.21 14.28 8.71
CA GLY A 100 20.95 14.18 7.26
C GLY A 100 22.22 13.86 6.50
N MET A 101 22.11 13.64 5.18
CA MET A 101 23.27 13.44 4.31
C MET A 101 23.13 14.26 3.03
N LEU A 102 24.27 14.66 2.48
CA LEU A 102 24.33 15.20 1.12
C LEU A 102 24.44 14.03 0.16
N ASP A 103 23.62 14.08 -0.87
CA ASP A 103 23.61 13.18 -2.02
C ASP A 103 23.91 14.01 -3.27
N ASP A 104 24.40 13.38 -4.33
CA ASP A 104 24.75 14.08 -5.58
C ASP A 104 23.86 13.58 -6.73
N ASP A 105 23.04 14.47 -7.30
CA ASP A 105 22.30 14.19 -8.53
C ASP A 105 23.16 14.56 -9.74
N TYR A 106 23.80 13.54 -10.31
CA TYR A 106 24.67 13.70 -11.46
C TYR A 106 23.86 13.99 -12.73
N ARG A 107 24.27 15.01 -13.49
CA ARG A 107 23.71 15.29 -14.82
C ARG A 107 24.67 14.93 -15.93
N LEU A 108 25.95 15.24 -15.76
CA LEU A 108 27.02 14.84 -16.64
C LEU A 108 28.28 14.66 -15.80
N VAL A 109 28.81 13.44 -15.75
CA VAL A 109 30.06 13.16 -15.04
C VAL A 109 30.94 12.21 -15.84
N ARG A 110 32.25 12.45 -15.76
CA ARG A 110 33.29 11.53 -16.23
C ARG A 110 33.86 10.78 -15.02
N PHE A 111 34.09 9.49 -15.20
CA PHE A 111 34.69 8.64 -14.18
C PHE A 111 35.64 7.63 -14.81
N GLN A 112 36.56 7.11 -14.02
CA GLN A 112 37.33 5.91 -14.35
C GLN A 112 36.72 4.73 -13.60
N LEU A 113 36.57 3.61 -14.30
CA LEU A 113 36.05 2.37 -13.73
C LEU A 113 37.11 1.28 -13.88
N VAL A 114 37.43 0.58 -12.79
CA VAL A 114 38.35 -0.56 -12.78
C VAL A 114 37.58 -1.83 -12.45
N TRP A 115 37.67 -2.81 -13.34
CA TRP A 115 36.99 -4.10 -13.19
C TRP A 115 37.82 -5.22 -13.81
N GLU A 116 38.04 -6.32 -13.07
CA GLU A 116 38.82 -7.50 -13.49
C GLU A 116 40.18 -7.19 -14.16
N SER A 117 40.90 -6.19 -13.63
CA SER A 117 42.21 -5.67 -14.13
C SER A 117 42.15 -4.76 -15.36
N ASN A 118 40.98 -4.56 -15.94
CA ASN A 118 40.76 -3.61 -17.02
C ASN A 118 40.37 -2.24 -16.45
N THR A 119 40.83 -1.18 -17.13
CA THR A 119 40.46 0.21 -16.81
C THR A 119 39.64 0.78 -17.96
N TYR A 120 38.50 1.35 -17.61
CA TYR A 120 37.52 1.93 -18.52
C TYR A 120 37.36 3.41 -18.23
N ILE A 121 37.15 4.22 -19.27
CA ILE A 121 36.69 5.60 -19.10
C ILE A 121 35.17 5.59 -19.22
N GLY A 122 34.48 6.10 -18.22
CA GLY A 122 33.02 6.15 -18.14
C GLY A 122 32.49 7.57 -18.26
N TYR A 123 31.39 7.73 -18.97
CA TYR A 123 30.53 8.91 -18.90
C TYR A 123 29.15 8.52 -18.43
N TYR A 124 28.58 9.29 -17.52
CA TYR A 124 27.17 9.21 -17.14
C TYR A 124 26.47 10.50 -17.55
N VAL A 125 25.37 10.37 -18.27
CA VAL A 125 24.64 11.49 -18.89
C VAL A 125 23.16 11.37 -18.61
N VAL A 126 22.55 12.46 -18.16
CA VAL A 126 21.12 12.61 -17.97
C VAL A 126 20.58 13.72 -18.86
N TRP A 127 19.57 13.41 -19.65
CA TRP A 127 18.82 14.42 -20.39
C TRP A 127 17.31 14.16 -20.27
N LYS A 128 16.51 15.15 -20.64
CA LYS A 128 15.06 15.05 -20.61
C LYS A 128 14.49 15.47 -21.95
N ASP A 129 13.75 14.56 -22.58
CA ASP A 129 12.97 14.85 -23.77
C ASP A 129 11.58 15.36 -23.40
N ILE A 130 10.97 16.12 -24.31
CA ILE A 130 9.64 16.70 -24.09
C ILE A 130 8.64 15.54 -23.99
N PHE A 131 7.98 15.43 -22.83
CA PHE A 131 7.01 14.37 -22.46
C PHE A 131 7.58 12.99 -22.10
N GLU A 132 8.90 12.86 -21.93
CA GLU A 132 9.50 11.61 -21.43
C GLU A 132 10.11 11.77 -20.03
N THR A 133 10.24 10.63 -19.33
CA THR A 133 11.05 10.54 -18.11
C THR A 133 12.50 10.88 -18.45
N PRO A 134 13.27 11.48 -17.52
CA PRO A 134 14.70 11.71 -17.73
C PRO A 134 15.40 10.41 -18.17
N GLN A 135 16.08 10.47 -19.32
CA GLN A 135 16.87 9.38 -19.86
C GLN A 135 18.24 9.42 -19.21
N ARG A 136 18.72 8.27 -18.72
CA ARG A 136 19.96 8.12 -17.97
C ARG A 136 20.82 7.05 -18.61
N MET A 137 21.99 7.41 -19.10
CA MET A 137 22.86 6.52 -19.87
C MET A 137 24.28 6.49 -19.32
N PHE A 138 24.90 5.32 -19.43
CA PHE A 138 26.33 5.14 -19.32
C PHE A 138 26.96 4.97 -20.71
N TYR A 139 28.14 5.56 -20.89
CA TYR A 139 29.04 5.30 -22.01
C TYR A 139 30.36 4.79 -21.44
N ALA A 140 30.70 3.53 -21.72
CA ALA A 140 31.96 2.92 -21.34
C ALA A 140 32.92 2.92 -22.54
N LEU A 141 34.14 3.37 -22.30
CA LEU A 141 35.20 3.45 -23.29
C LEU A 141 36.34 2.50 -22.95
N TYR A 142 36.81 1.77 -23.96
CA TYR A 142 37.93 0.84 -23.84
C TYR A 142 38.91 0.97 -25.02
N PRO A 143 40.24 0.87 -24.82
CA PRO A 143 41.23 1.11 -25.88
C PRO A 143 41.10 0.15 -27.07
N ARG A 144 41.13 0.68 -28.30
CA ARG A 144 41.11 -0.12 -29.54
C ARG A 144 42.32 -1.04 -29.71
N SER A 145 43.45 -0.66 -29.14
CA SER A 145 44.70 -1.43 -29.19
C SER A 145 44.62 -2.74 -28.41
N GLU A 146 43.71 -2.81 -27.43
CA GLU A 146 43.61 -3.89 -26.46
C GLU A 146 42.27 -4.64 -26.56
N SER A 147 41.36 -4.18 -27.43
CA SER A 147 40.02 -4.74 -27.60
C SER A 147 39.95 -5.82 -28.67
N ASN A 148 39.27 -6.92 -28.37
CA ASN A 148 38.77 -7.83 -29.39
C ASN A 148 37.39 -7.38 -29.87
N ILE A 149 37.22 -7.22 -31.19
CA ILE A 149 35.95 -6.77 -31.77
C ILE A 149 35.19 -7.97 -32.36
N ILE A 150 33.95 -8.19 -31.91
CA ILE A 150 33.01 -9.14 -32.51
C ILE A 150 31.74 -8.38 -32.88
N HIS A 151 31.30 -8.49 -34.13
CA HIS A 151 30.11 -7.82 -34.66
C HIS A 151 30.06 -6.29 -34.46
N GLY A 152 31.22 -5.64 -34.31
CA GLY A 152 31.31 -4.19 -34.07
C GLY A 152 31.27 -3.77 -32.61
N HIS A 153 31.19 -4.74 -31.69
CA HIS A 153 31.18 -4.53 -30.24
C HIS A 153 32.50 -4.97 -29.60
N CYS A 154 32.87 -4.31 -28.50
CA CYS A 154 34.08 -4.58 -27.74
C CYS A 154 33.75 -5.58 -26.63
N ILE A 155 34.38 -6.75 -26.69
CA ILE A 155 34.11 -7.86 -25.76
C ILE A 155 34.32 -7.42 -24.31
N GLU A 156 35.36 -6.63 -24.05
CA GLU A 156 35.73 -6.20 -22.70
C GLU A 156 34.68 -5.28 -22.09
N THR A 157 34.00 -4.45 -22.89
CA THR A 157 32.85 -3.65 -22.42
C THR A 157 31.57 -4.48 -22.31
N ASP A 158 31.39 -5.47 -23.19
CA ASP A 158 30.21 -6.34 -23.16
C ASP A 158 30.24 -7.24 -21.92
N ASP A 159 31.39 -7.82 -21.57
CA ASP A 159 31.58 -8.64 -20.38
C ASP A 159 31.29 -7.83 -19.10
N LEU A 160 31.76 -6.58 -19.03
CA LEU A 160 31.43 -5.66 -17.93
C LEU A 160 29.91 -5.44 -17.84
N PHE A 161 29.25 -5.13 -18.96
CA PHE A 161 27.81 -4.87 -18.97
C PHE A 161 26.97 -6.11 -18.70
N VAL A 162 27.42 -7.29 -19.11
CA VAL A 162 26.78 -8.57 -18.78
C VAL A 162 26.93 -8.85 -17.28
N ALA A 163 28.11 -8.65 -16.70
CA ALA A 163 28.35 -8.84 -15.27
C ALA A 163 27.52 -7.85 -14.43
N ALA A 164 27.59 -6.56 -14.76
CA ALA A 164 26.83 -5.52 -14.08
C ALA A 164 25.32 -5.69 -14.29
N GLY A 165 24.85 -6.00 -15.50
CA GLY A 165 23.43 -6.23 -15.79
C GLY A 165 22.88 -7.47 -15.08
N LYS A 166 23.66 -8.55 -15.01
CA LYS A 166 23.31 -9.74 -14.22
C LYS A 166 23.16 -9.38 -12.74
N TRP A 167 24.06 -8.54 -12.21
CA TRP A 167 23.95 -8.06 -10.83
C TRP A 167 22.75 -7.11 -10.64
N THR A 168 22.54 -6.14 -11.54
CA THR A 168 21.42 -5.18 -11.47
C THR A 168 20.07 -5.87 -11.57
N SER A 169 19.95 -6.97 -12.32
CA SER A 169 18.69 -7.74 -12.42
C SER A 169 18.36 -8.55 -11.17
N GLN A 170 19.35 -8.82 -10.32
CA GLN A 170 19.14 -9.49 -9.03
C GLN A 170 18.66 -8.50 -7.96
N LEU A 171 17.87 -8.99 -7.01
CA LEU A 171 17.48 -8.23 -5.82
C LEU A 171 18.55 -8.38 -4.74
N HIS A 172 19.00 -7.26 -4.16
CA HIS A 172 20.01 -7.25 -3.09
C HIS A 172 19.37 -6.67 -1.82
N GLU A 173 18.65 -7.49 -1.07
CA GLU A 173 17.90 -7.04 0.12
C GLU A 173 16.88 -5.94 -0.22
N GLU A 174 16.07 -6.23 -1.24
CA GLU A 174 15.13 -5.29 -1.84
C GLU A 174 13.84 -6.01 -2.25
N VAL A 175 12.75 -5.25 -2.33
CA VAL A 175 11.48 -5.72 -2.89
C VAL A 175 11.12 -4.83 -4.08
N TRP A 176 10.66 -5.43 -5.17
CA TRP A 176 10.11 -4.67 -6.29
C TRP A 176 8.77 -4.05 -5.92
N ILE A 177 8.64 -2.74 -6.12
CA ILE A 177 7.41 -1.98 -5.94
C ILE A 177 7.02 -1.37 -7.28
N PHE A 178 5.75 -1.53 -7.67
CA PHE A 178 5.19 -0.80 -8.80
C PHE A 178 4.39 0.41 -8.30
N ASP A 179 4.83 1.61 -8.67
CA ASP A 179 4.19 2.90 -8.36
C ASP A 179 4.47 3.91 -9.49
N ASP A 180 3.59 4.89 -9.68
CA ASP A 180 3.68 5.93 -10.73
C ASP A 180 4.08 5.39 -12.13
N GLY A 181 3.50 4.25 -12.53
CA GLY A 181 3.71 3.62 -13.84
C GLY A 181 5.05 2.89 -14.06
N HIS A 182 5.86 2.66 -13.03
CA HIS A 182 7.13 1.94 -13.18
C HIS A 182 7.52 1.08 -11.97
N TRP A 183 8.45 0.16 -12.19
CA TRP A 183 9.03 -0.68 -11.14
C TRP A 183 10.24 0.00 -10.51
N GLU A 184 10.27 0.03 -9.18
CA GLU A 184 11.38 0.50 -8.36
C GLU A 184 11.77 -0.57 -7.34
N LYS A 185 13.03 -0.57 -6.90
CA LYS A 185 13.50 -1.43 -5.82
C LYS A 185 13.43 -0.68 -4.49
N SER A 186 12.82 -1.28 -3.48
CA SER A 186 12.68 -0.69 -2.15
C SER A 186 13.39 -1.52 -1.08
N ASN A 187 14.48 -0.97 -0.55
CA ASN A 187 15.15 -1.49 0.64
C ASN A 187 14.34 -1.23 1.93
N GLU A 188 13.52 -0.17 1.96
CA GLU A 188 12.66 0.15 3.10
C GLU A 188 11.59 -0.92 3.30
N LEU A 189 10.90 -1.31 2.22
CA LEU A 189 9.93 -2.40 2.27
C LEU A 189 10.61 -3.72 2.63
N TRP A 190 11.81 -3.98 2.10
CA TRP A 190 12.60 -5.14 2.48
C TRP A 190 12.89 -5.22 3.98
N LYS A 191 13.32 -4.12 4.61
CA LYS A 191 13.54 -4.08 6.08
C LYS A 191 12.27 -4.40 6.85
N SER A 192 11.12 -3.93 6.38
CA SER A 192 9.83 -4.27 7.00
C SER A 192 9.46 -5.74 6.81
N VAL A 193 9.79 -6.33 5.66
CA VAL A 193 9.47 -7.73 5.33
C VAL A 193 10.42 -8.71 6.02
N SER A 194 11.72 -8.48 5.96
CA SER A 194 12.76 -9.36 6.51
C SER A 194 12.66 -9.58 8.03
N GLY A 195 12.12 -8.61 8.77
CA GLY A 195 11.82 -8.76 10.19
C GLY A 195 10.52 -9.53 10.51
N SER A 196 9.73 -9.92 9.51
CA SER A 196 8.45 -10.60 9.69
C SER A 196 8.63 -12.12 9.73
N SER A 197 8.11 -12.77 10.77
CA SER A 197 8.06 -14.23 10.90
C SER A 197 6.62 -14.72 10.99
N TRP A 198 6.36 -15.92 10.48
CA TRP A 198 5.09 -16.60 10.71
C TRP A 198 4.81 -16.85 12.19
N GLU A 199 5.82 -16.94 13.04
CA GLU A 199 5.65 -17.10 14.50
C GLU A 199 4.96 -15.89 15.14
N ASP A 200 5.13 -14.69 14.57
CA ASP A 200 4.52 -13.45 15.06
C ASP A 200 3.10 -13.24 14.51
N VAL A 201 2.67 -14.07 13.56
CA VAL A 201 1.34 -13.98 12.94
C VAL A 201 0.36 -14.88 13.69
N ILE A 202 -0.55 -14.25 14.44
CA ILE A 202 -1.65 -14.90 15.13
C ILE A 202 -2.84 -15.01 14.18
N LEU A 203 -3.21 -16.25 13.85
CA LEU A 203 -4.33 -16.63 13.00
C LEU A 203 -4.79 -18.02 13.42
N ASP A 204 -6.00 -18.39 13.01
CA ASP A 204 -6.51 -19.75 13.07
C ASP A 204 -5.45 -20.76 12.57
N PRO A 205 -5.06 -21.74 13.40
CA PRO A 205 -3.94 -22.63 13.09
C PRO A 205 -4.14 -23.43 11.79
N GLU A 206 -5.36 -23.85 11.50
CA GLU A 206 -5.69 -24.61 10.30
C GLU A 206 -5.59 -23.72 9.05
N MET A 207 -6.18 -22.52 9.11
CA MET A 207 -6.10 -21.52 8.05
C MET A 207 -4.65 -21.13 7.75
N LYS A 208 -3.86 -20.85 8.79
CA LYS A 208 -2.44 -20.50 8.68
C LYS A 208 -1.63 -21.60 8.02
N LYS A 209 -1.83 -22.84 8.47
CA LYS A 209 -1.17 -24.02 7.88
C LYS A 209 -1.52 -24.18 6.40
N ASN A 210 -2.81 -24.14 6.07
CA ASN A 210 -3.29 -24.31 4.69
C ASN A 210 -2.74 -23.21 3.76
N LEU A 211 -2.69 -21.96 4.23
CA LEU A 211 -2.13 -20.84 3.46
C LEU A 211 -0.63 -21.02 3.18
N ILE A 212 0.15 -21.44 4.19
CA ILE A 212 1.57 -21.72 4.03
C ILE A 212 1.79 -22.87 3.05
N GLU A 213 1.07 -23.98 3.22
CA GLU A 213 1.19 -25.17 2.38
C GLU A 213 0.75 -24.90 0.93
N ASP A 214 -0.32 -24.14 0.70
CA ASP A 214 -0.77 -23.76 -0.65
C ASP A 214 0.29 -22.93 -1.38
N VAL A 215 0.96 -21.98 -0.70
CA VAL A 215 1.98 -21.12 -1.32
C VAL A 215 3.31 -21.85 -1.49
N GLN A 216 3.84 -22.48 -0.45
CA GLN A 216 5.10 -23.21 -0.54
C GLN A 216 4.97 -24.40 -1.50
N GLY A 217 3.88 -25.17 -1.37
CA GLY A 217 3.59 -26.30 -2.25
C GLY A 217 3.39 -25.90 -3.71
N PHE A 218 2.95 -24.68 -4.02
CA PHE A 218 2.91 -24.21 -5.40
C PHE A 218 4.31 -24.14 -6.02
N PHE A 219 5.28 -23.58 -5.31
CA PHE A 219 6.65 -23.44 -5.80
C PHE A 219 7.42 -24.77 -5.77
N ASP A 220 7.19 -25.61 -4.74
CA ASP A 220 7.88 -26.90 -4.60
C ASP A 220 7.46 -27.94 -5.64
N ASN A 221 6.24 -27.84 -6.17
CA ASN A 221 5.65 -28.86 -7.03
C ASN A 221 5.67 -28.53 -8.53
N GLN A 222 6.54 -27.62 -9.00
CA GLN A 222 6.64 -27.24 -10.42
C GLN A 222 6.66 -28.45 -11.37
N GLU A 223 7.45 -29.47 -11.05
CA GLU A 223 7.57 -30.69 -11.86
C GLU A 223 6.25 -31.46 -11.97
N LEU A 224 5.45 -31.50 -10.90
CA LEU A 224 4.14 -32.16 -10.91
C LEU A 224 3.16 -31.42 -11.82
N TYR A 225 3.15 -30.08 -11.80
CA TYR A 225 2.35 -29.29 -12.74
C TYR A 225 2.69 -29.64 -14.20
N ALA A 226 3.98 -29.73 -14.51
CA ALA A 226 4.45 -30.13 -15.83
C ALA A 226 4.05 -31.57 -16.20
N GLN A 227 4.18 -32.53 -15.27
CA GLN A 227 3.80 -33.94 -15.48
C GLN A 227 2.30 -34.12 -15.78
N PHE A 228 1.44 -33.38 -15.08
CA PHE A 228 -0.01 -33.45 -15.28
C PHE A 228 -0.53 -32.50 -16.36
N ALA A 229 0.34 -31.77 -17.06
CA ALA A 229 0.00 -30.75 -18.06
C ALA A 229 -1.01 -29.71 -17.53
N VAL A 230 -0.88 -29.33 -16.25
CA VAL A 230 -1.69 -28.31 -15.60
C VAL A 230 -0.94 -26.97 -15.65
N PRO A 231 -1.60 -25.85 -16.00
CA PRO A 231 -0.96 -24.53 -15.97
C PRO A 231 -0.35 -24.25 -14.60
N TRP A 232 0.94 -23.87 -14.57
CA TRP A 232 1.64 -23.59 -13.32
C TRP A 232 1.40 -22.14 -12.89
N LYS A 233 0.13 -21.83 -12.64
CA LYS A 233 -0.33 -20.52 -12.14
C LYS A 233 -1.31 -20.71 -11.01
N ARG A 234 -1.31 -19.78 -10.05
CA ARG A 234 -2.19 -19.82 -8.88
C ARG A 234 -2.62 -18.41 -8.50
N GLY A 235 -3.88 -18.23 -8.13
CA GLY A 235 -4.36 -17.00 -7.53
C GLY A 235 -5.01 -17.24 -6.17
N ILE A 236 -4.67 -16.41 -5.19
CA ILE A 236 -5.18 -16.44 -3.82
C ILE A 236 -5.78 -15.07 -3.48
N ILE A 237 -6.98 -15.05 -2.89
CA ILE A 237 -7.56 -13.83 -2.30
C ILE A 237 -7.58 -13.95 -0.79
N LEU A 238 -7.02 -12.95 -0.11
CA LEU A 238 -7.14 -12.72 1.32
C LEU A 238 -8.25 -11.69 1.54
N HIS A 239 -9.37 -12.10 2.10
CA HIS A 239 -10.51 -11.19 2.30
C HIS A 239 -11.04 -11.22 3.73
N GLY A 240 -11.73 -10.16 4.14
CA GLY A 240 -12.39 -10.08 5.44
C GLY A 240 -12.25 -8.70 6.06
N VAL A 241 -12.70 -8.58 7.31
CA VAL A 241 -12.72 -7.33 8.06
C VAL A 241 -11.32 -6.67 8.16
N PRO A 242 -11.23 -5.33 8.07
CA PRO A 242 -9.96 -4.62 8.17
C PRO A 242 -9.32 -4.83 9.55
N GLY A 243 -7.99 -4.80 9.60
CA GLY A 243 -7.24 -4.89 10.87
C GLY A 243 -7.06 -6.30 11.44
N ASN A 244 -7.33 -7.37 10.67
CA ASN A 244 -7.20 -8.77 11.14
C ASN A 244 -6.01 -9.52 10.52
N GLY A 245 -4.91 -8.83 10.20
CA GLY A 245 -3.64 -9.51 9.85
C GLY A 245 -3.42 -9.89 8.38
N LYS A 246 -4.25 -9.43 7.44
CA LYS A 246 -4.05 -9.67 5.99
C LYS A 246 -2.65 -9.23 5.50
N THR A 247 -2.31 -7.95 5.69
CA THR A 247 -1.00 -7.38 5.28
C THR A 247 0.17 -8.01 6.04
N VAL A 248 0.02 -8.32 7.33
CA VAL A 248 1.09 -8.98 8.10
C VAL A 248 1.34 -10.40 7.57
N SER A 249 0.28 -11.12 7.18
CA SER A 249 0.41 -12.45 6.55
C SER A 249 1.12 -12.38 5.20
N ILE A 250 0.85 -11.35 4.39
CA ILE A 250 1.57 -11.12 3.13
C ILE A 250 3.07 -10.89 3.41
N LYS A 251 3.42 -10.05 4.39
CA LYS A 251 4.83 -9.82 4.75
C LYS A 251 5.52 -11.10 5.24
N ALA A 252 4.85 -11.91 6.05
CA ALA A 252 5.37 -13.20 6.50
C ALA A 252 5.56 -14.20 5.34
N LEU A 253 4.63 -14.22 4.38
CA LEU A 253 4.77 -15.00 3.14
C LEU A 253 6.00 -14.56 2.33
N MET A 254 6.14 -13.27 2.08
CA MET A 254 7.30 -12.73 1.36
C MET A 254 8.61 -13.11 2.05
N SER A 255 8.71 -12.89 3.36
CA SER A 255 9.88 -13.24 4.17
C SER A 255 10.21 -14.74 4.08
N SER A 256 9.18 -15.60 4.18
CA SER A 256 9.34 -17.05 4.03
C SER A 256 9.84 -17.46 2.65
N LEU A 257 9.41 -16.78 1.59
CA LEU A 257 9.84 -17.06 0.22
C LEU A 257 11.28 -16.60 -0.06
N TYR A 258 11.67 -15.45 0.49
CA TYR A 258 13.04 -14.96 0.44
C TYR A 258 14.03 -15.83 1.22
N SER A 259 13.56 -16.49 2.27
CA SER A 259 14.37 -17.41 3.09
C SER A 259 14.61 -18.78 2.44
N ARG A 260 13.98 -19.06 1.29
CA ARG A 260 14.17 -20.33 0.56
C ARG A 260 15.52 -20.36 -0.16
N ALA A 261 16.00 -21.56 -0.45
CA ALA A 261 17.27 -21.75 -1.17
C ALA A 261 17.24 -21.25 -2.63
N ASP A 262 16.08 -21.34 -3.28
CA ASP A 262 15.82 -20.85 -4.64
C ASP A 262 15.50 -19.35 -4.70
N ASN A 263 15.26 -18.71 -3.54
CA ASN A 263 14.94 -17.30 -3.37
C ASN A 263 13.88 -16.78 -4.36
N ILE A 264 12.61 -16.88 -3.98
CA ILE A 264 11.50 -16.48 -4.84
C ILE A 264 11.21 -14.97 -4.67
N PRO A 265 11.41 -14.14 -5.72
CA PRO A 265 11.16 -12.71 -5.64
C PRO A 265 9.69 -12.39 -5.42
N SER A 266 9.42 -11.35 -4.62
CA SER A 266 8.07 -10.79 -4.45
C SER A 266 7.96 -9.44 -5.16
N LEU A 267 6.88 -9.28 -5.93
CA LEU A 267 6.54 -8.09 -6.69
C LEU A 267 5.31 -7.45 -6.05
N TYR A 268 5.47 -6.26 -5.47
CA TYR A 268 4.41 -5.55 -4.77
C TYR A 268 3.82 -4.44 -5.64
N VAL A 269 2.53 -4.51 -5.93
CA VAL A 269 1.83 -3.47 -6.71
C VAL A 269 1.10 -2.54 -5.76
N LYS A 270 1.52 -1.27 -5.75
CA LYS A 270 0.95 -0.24 -4.88
C LYS A 270 -0.19 0.54 -5.55
N SER A 271 -0.04 0.87 -6.82
CA SER A 271 -1.08 1.54 -7.62
C SER A 271 -0.93 1.23 -9.12
N PHE A 272 -2.01 1.34 -9.88
CA PHE A 272 -1.97 1.35 -11.35
C PHE A 272 -1.78 2.77 -11.92
N ASP A 273 -1.93 3.79 -11.08
CA ASP A 273 -1.87 5.20 -11.46
C ASP A 273 -0.54 5.55 -12.10
N THR A 274 -0.61 6.45 -13.07
CA THR A 274 0.55 6.98 -13.78
C THR A 274 0.27 8.39 -14.26
N LYS A 275 1.25 9.29 -14.11
CA LYS A 275 1.10 10.70 -14.52
C LYS A 275 1.07 10.91 -16.03
N CYS A 276 1.64 9.99 -16.82
CA CYS A 276 1.95 10.24 -18.24
C CYS A 276 1.48 9.12 -19.18
N GLN A 277 0.91 8.04 -18.64
CA GLN A 277 0.46 6.88 -19.41
C GLN A 277 -0.96 6.48 -18.99
N THR A 278 -1.47 5.36 -19.52
CA THR A 278 -2.76 4.82 -19.11
C THR A 278 -2.58 3.69 -18.10
N GLU A 279 -3.52 3.52 -17.19
CA GLU A 279 -3.52 2.40 -16.24
C GLU A 279 -3.51 1.04 -16.95
N ALA A 280 -4.11 0.95 -18.15
CA ALA A 280 -4.01 -0.24 -19.00
C ALA A 280 -2.57 -0.57 -19.41
N TYR A 281 -1.74 0.45 -19.68
CA TYR A 281 -0.31 0.25 -19.93
C TYR A 281 0.41 -0.21 -18.65
N SER A 282 0.11 0.39 -17.49
CA SER A 282 0.66 0.00 -16.19
C SER A 282 0.39 -1.48 -15.89
N ILE A 283 -0.86 -1.92 -16.01
CA ILE A 283 -1.28 -3.32 -15.83
C ILE A 283 -0.46 -4.23 -16.74
N ARG A 284 -0.30 -3.89 -18.01
CA ARG A 284 0.52 -4.68 -18.94
C ARG A 284 1.99 -4.75 -18.51
N GLN A 285 2.59 -3.64 -18.08
CA GLN A 285 3.99 -3.62 -17.62
C GLN A 285 4.19 -4.45 -16.35
N ILE A 286 3.20 -4.47 -15.45
CA ILE A 286 3.23 -5.29 -14.24
C ILE A 286 3.37 -6.77 -14.62
N PHE A 287 2.50 -7.27 -15.50
CA PHE A 287 2.52 -8.67 -15.90
C PHE A 287 3.73 -9.02 -16.77
N VAL A 288 4.20 -8.12 -17.65
CA VAL A 288 5.44 -8.33 -18.42
C VAL A 288 6.64 -8.50 -17.47
N HIS A 289 6.72 -7.70 -16.41
CA HIS A 289 7.78 -7.85 -15.42
C HIS A 289 7.60 -9.13 -14.60
N ALA A 290 6.38 -9.46 -14.18
CA ALA A 290 6.10 -10.72 -13.47
C ALA A 290 6.49 -11.96 -14.27
N ARG A 291 6.19 -12.01 -15.57
CA ARG A 291 6.61 -13.10 -16.47
C ARG A 291 8.13 -13.23 -16.60
N ARG A 292 8.87 -12.12 -16.54
CA ARG A 292 10.34 -12.12 -16.56
C ARG A 292 10.95 -12.54 -15.24
N SER A 293 10.26 -12.26 -14.14
CA SER A 293 10.69 -12.58 -12.77
C SER A 293 10.20 -13.95 -12.31
N ALA A 294 9.44 -14.69 -13.13
CA ALA A 294 8.94 -16.00 -12.79
C ALA A 294 10.09 -17.01 -12.56
N PRO A 295 10.01 -17.85 -11.50
CA PRO A 295 8.93 -17.97 -10.53
C PRO A 295 8.88 -16.80 -9.53
N CYS A 296 7.69 -16.22 -9.32
CA CYS A 296 7.54 -15.05 -8.43
C CYS A 296 6.18 -15.02 -7.71
N LEU A 297 6.17 -14.27 -6.60
CA LEU A 297 4.95 -13.87 -5.89
C LEU A 297 4.52 -12.46 -6.35
N LEU A 298 3.35 -12.32 -6.98
CA LEU A 298 2.78 -11.04 -7.41
C LEU A 298 1.66 -10.61 -6.44
N ILE A 299 1.83 -9.45 -5.80
CA ILE A 299 0.96 -8.98 -4.71
C ILE A 299 0.18 -7.76 -5.15
N PHE A 300 -1.14 -7.82 -4.97
CA PHE A 300 -2.07 -6.71 -5.13
C PHE A 300 -2.74 -6.45 -3.78
N GLU A 301 -2.41 -5.35 -3.11
CA GLU A 301 -3.14 -4.94 -1.90
C GLU A 301 -4.36 -4.08 -2.24
N ASP A 302 -5.44 -4.25 -1.48
CA ASP A 302 -6.71 -3.53 -1.66
C ASP A 302 -7.22 -3.57 -3.11
N LEU A 303 -7.40 -4.79 -3.62
CA LEU A 303 -7.81 -5.07 -5.01
C LEU A 303 -9.12 -4.37 -5.39
N ASP A 304 -10.02 -4.15 -4.43
CA ASP A 304 -11.28 -3.40 -4.61
C ASP A 304 -11.06 -1.90 -4.84
N SER A 305 -9.92 -1.37 -4.43
CA SER A 305 -9.51 0.01 -4.74
C SER A 305 -8.67 0.08 -6.01
N LEU A 306 -7.84 -0.94 -6.29
CA LEU A 306 -6.98 -0.97 -7.48
C LEU A 306 -7.76 -1.22 -8.78
N VAL A 307 -8.74 -2.12 -8.77
CA VAL A 307 -9.41 -2.55 -10.01
C VAL A 307 -10.75 -1.84 -10.16
N GLY A 308 -10.72 -0.66 -10.78
CA GLY A 308 -11.91 0.07 -11.21
C GLY A 308 -12.66 -0.59 -12.38
N ASP A 309 -13.90 -0.14 -12.62
CA ASP A 309 -14.77 -0.65 -13.67
C ASP A 309 -14.18 -0.47 -15.09
N ASP A 310 -13.39 0.57 -15.28
CA ASP A 310 -12.75 1.02 -16.52
C ASP A 310 -11.50 0.20 -16.87
N VAL A 311 -10.70 -0.18 -15.86
CA VAL A 311 -9.48 -0.99 -16.05
C VAL A 311 -9.68 -2.49 -15.91
N ARG A 312 -10.81 -2.93 -15.34
CA ARG A 312 -11.15 -4.33 -15.10
C ARG A 312 -10.91 -5.25 -16.30
N SER A 313 -11.34 -4.85 -17.49
CA SER A 313 -11.22 -5.70 -18.68
C SER A 313 -9.76 -5.96 -19.05
N TYR A 314 -8.90 -4.94 -18.92
CA TYR A 314 -7.45 -5.06 -19.14
C TYR A 314 -6.80 -5.95 -18.08
N PHE A 315 -7.15 -5.76 -16.80
CA PHE A 315 -6.65 -6.60 -15.71
C PHE A 315 -7.01 -8.08 -15.91
N LEU A 316 -8.27 -8.37 -16.23
CA LEU A 316 -8.74 -9.74 -16.44
C LEU A 316 -8.07 -10.41 -17.64
N ASN A 317 -7.78 -9.67 -18.71
CA ASN A 317 -7.08 -10.19 -19.88
C ASN A 317 -5.65 -10.61 -19.54
N GLU A 318 -4.94 -9.84 -18.70
CA GLU A 318 -3.59 -10.21 -18.26
C GLU A 318 -3.60 -11.39 -17.28
N VAL A 319 -4.59 -11.48 -16.38
CA VAL A 319 -4.75 -12.61 -15.44
C VAL A 319 -5.10 -13.91 -16.16
N ASP A 320 -6.01 -13.85 -17.13
CA ASP A 320 -6.38 -15.02 -17.95
C ASP A 320 -5.22 -15.46 -18.84
N GLY A 321 -4.49 -14.48 -19.40
CA GLY A 321 -3.26 -14.66 -20.15
C GLY A 321 -3.47 -15.37 -21.49
N LEU A 322 -3.49 -14.62 -22.60
CA LEU A 322 -3.12 -15.21 -23.92
C LEU A 322 -1.63 -15.56 -23.97
N GLU A 323 -0.82 -14.87 -23.16
CA GLU A 323 0.58 -15.18 -22.89
C GLU A 323 0.68 -16.10 -21.66
N SER A 324 1.70 -16.97 -21.60
CA SER A 324 1.86 -17.88 -20.46
C SER A 324 2.22 -17.12 -19.18
N ASN A 325 1.41 -17.31 -18.13
CA ASN A 325 1.65 -16.83 -16.76
C ASN A 325 2.25 -17.94 -15.88
N ASP A 326 2.97 -18.91 -16.47
CA ASP A 326 3.60 -20.00 -15.74
C ASP A 326 4.63 -19.47 -14.71
N GLY A 327 4.62 -20.04 -13.52
CA GLY A 327 5.48 -19.66 -12.38
C GLY A 327 4.99 -18.46 -11.58
N ILE A 328 3.84 -17.86 -11.93
CA ILE A 328 3.30 -16.70 -11.22
C ILE A 328 2.24 -17.15 -10.20
N LEU A 329 2.50 -16.88 -8.92
CA LEU A 329 1.48 -16.93 -7.86
C LEU A 329 1.01 -15.52 -7.55
N MET A 330 -0.29 -15.26 -7.72
CA MET A 330 -0.91 -13.97 -7.41
C MET A 330 -1.58 -14.00 -6.03
N ILE A 331 -1.34 -12.97 -5.21
CA ILE A 331 -2.08 -12.73 -3.97
C ILE A 331 -2.78 -11.37 -4.07
N GLY A 332 -4.11 -11.38 -3.94
CA GLY A 332 -4.91 -10.18 -3.79
C GLY A 332 -5.41 -10.03 -2.35
N SER A 333 -5.29 -8.85 -1.74
CA SER A 333 -6.02 -8.54 -0.50
C SER A 333 -7.25 -7.69 -0.79
N THR A 334 -8.32 -7.85 -0.01
CA THR A 334 -9.50 -6.98 -0.09
C THR A 334 -10.24 -6.93 1.24
N ASN A 335 -10.91 -5.81 1.52
CA ASN A 335 -11.82 -5.71 2.65
C ASN A 335 -13.26 -6.10 2.27
N HIS A 336 -13.59 -6.05 0.98
CA HIS A 336 -14.95 -6.20 0.46
C HIS A 336 -15.00 -7.17 -0.72
N LEU A 337 -15.06 -8.47 -0.43
CA LEU A 337 -15.14 -9.51 -1.47
C LEU A 337 -16.40 -9.37 -2.36
N ASP A 338 -17.47 -8.80 -1.79
CA ASP A 338 -18.74 -8.50 -2.44
C ASP A 338 -18.67 -7.34 -3.45
N LYS A 339 -17.78 -6.37 -3.22
CA LYS A 339 -17.52 -5.27 -4.16
C LYS A 339 -16.64 -5.69 -5.34
N LEU A 340 -15.87 -6.76 -5.19
CA LEU A 340 -15.07 -7.29 -6.28
C LEU A 340 -15.94 -7.85 -7.39
N ASP A 341 -15.51 -7.62 -8.63
CA ASP A 341 -16.20 -8.13 -9.81
C ASP A 341 -16.38 -9.66 -9.72
N PRO A 342 -17.58 -10.21 -10.02
CA PRO A 342 -17.82 -11.65 -9.99
C PRO A 342 -16.86 -12.46 -10.86
N ALA A 343 -16.32 -11.87 -11.92
CA ALA A 343 -15.35 -12.53 -12.79
C ALA A 343 -13.97 -12.62 -12.11
N ILE A 344 -13.62 -11.75 -11.16
CA ILE A 344 -12.42 -11.87 -10.31
C ILE A 344 -12.73 -12.82 -9.14
N ALA A 345 -13.83 -12.58 -8.45
CA ALA A 345 -14.14 -13.26 -7.19
C ALA A 345 -14.69 -14.68 -7.38
N LYS A 346 -15.52 -14.97 -8.39
CA LYS A 346 -16.25 -16.24 -8.49
C LYS A 346 -15.70 -17.18 -9.57
N ARG A 347 -14.97 -16.68 -10.57
CA ARG A 347 -14.51 -17.50 -11.69
C ARG A 347 -13.27 -18.32 -11.31
N PRO A 348 -13.35 -19.67 -11.37
CA PRO A 348 -12.18 -20.53 -11.19
C PRO A 348 -11.12 -20.23 -12.26
N SER A 349 -9.84 -20.51 -11.98
CA SER A 349 -8.63 -20.28 -12.81
C SER A 349 -7.99 -18.89 -12.74
N ARG A 350 -8.63 -17.92 -12.07
CA ARG A 350 -8.06 -16.59 -11.81
C ARG A 350 -7.56 -16.53 -10.38
N PHE A 351 -8.50 -16.43 -9.44
CA PHE A 351 -8.27 -16.52 -8.01
C PHE A 351 -9.02 -17.74 -7.44
N ASP A 352 -8.33 -18.87 -7.48
CA ASP A 352 -8.90 -20.19 -7.18
C ASP A 352 -9.10 -20.43 -5.68
N ARG A 353 -8.24 -19.81 -4.85
CA ARG A 353 -8.23 -19.98 -3.39
C ARG A 353 -8.64 -18.70 -2.69
N LYS A 354 -9.39 -18.84 -1.60
CA LYS A 354 -9.87 -17.73 -0.79
C LYS A 354 -9.68 -18.03 0.67
N TYR A 355 -9.05 -17.09 1.36
CA TYR A 355 -8.78 -17.15 2.78
C TYR A 355 -9.55 -16.03 3.45
N HIS A 356 -10.49 -16.41 4.31
CA HIS A 356 -11.37 -15.48 5.01
C HIS A 356 -10.82 -15.14 6.39
N PHE A 357 -10.30 -13.94 6.54
CA PHE A 357 -9.84 -13.34 7.79
C PHE A 357 -11.01 -12.79 8.59
N LYS A 358 -11.47 -13.60 9.54
CA LYS A 358 -12.56 -13.25 10.46
C LYS A 358 -12.04 -12.37 11.61
N LEU A 359 -12.97 -11.90 12.44
CA LEU A 359 -12.62 -11.40 13.77
C LEU A 359 -11.99 -12.53 14.60
N PRO A 360 -10.98 -12.22 15.43
CA PRO A 360 -10.30 -13.22 16.24
C PRO A 360 -11.26 -13.83 17.26
N GLY A 361 -11.25 -15.16 17.37
CA GLY A 361 -11.90 -15.91 18.44
C GLY A 361 -11.19 -15.74 19.79
N GLU A 362 -11.77 -16.26 20.87
CA GLU A 362 -11.23 -16.11 22.23
C GLU A 362 -9.76 -16.57 22.33
N ALA A 363 -9.43 -17.74 21.80
CA ALA A 363 -8.07 -18.28 21.81
C ALA A 363 -7.06 -17.39 21.07
N GLU A 364 -7.45 -16.78 19.94
CA GLU A 364 -6.58 -15.87 19.19
C GLU A 364 -6.38 -14.54 19.93
N ARG A 365 -7.42 -14.04 20.62
CA ARG A 365 -7.31 -12.84 21.47
C ARG A 365 -6.45 -13.10 22.70
N GLU A 366 -6.51 -14.29 23.27
CA GLU A 366 -5.64 -14.72 24.38
C GLU A 366 -4.17 -14.75 23.95
N LEU A 367 -3.85 -15.37 22.80
CA LEU A 367 -2.51 -15.35 22.22
C LEU A 367 -2.03 -13.91 21.95
N TYR A 368 -2.94 -13.02 21.54
CA TYR A 368 -2.62 -11.61 21.31
C TYR A 368 -2.31 -10.87 22.62
N ALA A 369 -3.05 -11.15 23.69
CA ALA A 369 -2.75 -10.64 25.02
C ALA A 369 -1.41 -11.17 25.54
N GLU A 370 -1.11 -12.45 25.31
CA GLU A 370 0.18 -13.06 25.66
C GLU A 370 1.35 -12.44 24.88
N TYR A 371 1.16 -12.11 23.60
CA TYR A 371 2.12 -11.34 22.82
C TYR A 371 2.47 -10.00 23.49
N TRP A 372 1.46 -9.25 23.93
CA TRP A 372 1.68 -7.99 24.66
C TRP A 372 2.30 -8.20 26.04
N ARG A 373 1.91 -9.26 26.76
CA ARG A 373 2.54 -9.66 28.03
C ARG A 373 4.03 -9.89 27.85
N ARG A 374 4.46 -10.70 26.87
CA ARG A 374 5.89 -10.95 26.60
C ARG A 374 6.66 -9.68 26.26
N LYS A 375 6.01 -8.73 25.57
CA LYS A 375 6.61 -7.43 25.24
C LYS A 375 6.77 -6.55 26.48
N LEU A 376 5.80 -6.59 27.39
CA LEU A 376 5.78 -5.79 28.62
C LEU A 376 6.66 -6.35 29.71
N LEU A 377 6.78 -7.68 29.87
CA LEU A 377 7.67 -8.33 30.82
C LEU A 377 9.16 -7.99 30.62
N ARG A 378 9.54 -7.39 29.48
CA ARG A 378 10.90 -6.87 29.27
C ARG A 378 11.19 -5.62 30.11
N ASN A 379 10.14 -4.93 30.56
CA ASN A 379 10.21 -3.73 31.36
C ASN A 379 9.42 -4.01 32.65
N ASP A 380 10.06 -4.11 33.82
CA ASP A 380 9.44 -4.40 35.14
C ASP A 380 8.47 -3.29 35.64
N THR A 381 7.83 -2.56 34.72
CA THR A 381 7.02 -1.37 34.96
C THR A 381 5.54 -1.71 35.21
N VAL A 382 5.06 -2.87 34.74
CA VAL A 382 3.64 -3.24 34.81
C VAL A 382 3.50 -4.72 35.16
N GLU A 383 2.64 -5.02 36.14
CA GLU A 383 2.29 -6.39 36.51
C GLU A 383 1.23 -6.94 35.55
N PHE A 384 1.62 -7.91 34.72
CA PHE A 384 0.73 -8.61 33.78
C PHE A 384 0.85 -10.14 33.94
N PRO A 385 0.11 -10.73 34.91
CA PRO A 385 0.01 -12.18 35.12
C PRO A 385 -0.53 -12.91 33.88
N GLU A 386 -0.23 -14.19 33.77
CA GLU A 386 -0.62 -15.01 32.61
C GLU A 386 -2.14 -15.19 32.55
N GLU A 387 -2.75 -15.38 33.72
CA GLU A 387 -4.17 -15.57 33.96
C GLU A 387 -5.01 -14.37 33.47
N LEU A 388 -4.42 -13.17 33.45
CA LEU A 388 -5.09 -11.99 32.90
C LEU A 388 -5.27 -12.06 31.38
N CYS A 389 -4.44 -12.83 30.65
CA CYS A 389 -4.57 -12.95 29.19
C CYS A 389 -5.94 -13.53 28.81
N GLY A 390 -6.37 -14.59 29.49
CA GLY A 390 -7.68 -15.20 29.30
C GLY A 390 -8.84 -14.27 29.70
N ILE A 391 -8.68 -13.49 30.77
CA ILE A 391 -9.68 -12.50 31.19
C ILE A 391 -9.83 -11.39 30.14
N VAL A 392 -8.72 -10.84 29.65
CA VAL A 392 -8.72 -9.83 28.58
C VAL A 392 -9.33 -10.39 27.30
N ALA A 393 -9.04 -11.64 26.94
CA ALA A 393 -9.62 -12.30 25.77
C ALA A 393 -11.14 -12.39 25.82
N LYS A 394 -11.71 -12.68 27.01
CA LYS A 394 -13.17 -12.72 27.23
C LYS A 394 -13.80 -11.32 27.19
N LEU A 395 -13.13 -10.32 27.78
CA LEU A 395 -13.62 -8.95 27.82
C LEU A 395 -13.59 -8.22 26.46
N THR A 396 -12.81 -8.73 25.51
CA THR A 396 -12.58 -8.11 24.19
C THR A 396 -13.32 -8.83 23.05
N GLU A 397 -14.45 -9.46 23.36
CA GLU A 397 -15.29 -10.09 22.34
C GLU A 397 -15.71 -9.09 21.25
N GLY A 398 -15.55 -9.50 19.99
CA GLY A 398 -15.86 -8.66 18.83
C GLY A 398 -14.73 -7.70 18.40
N PHE A 399 -13.63 -7.60 19.14
CA PHE A 399 -12.50 -6.74 18.76
C PHE A 399 -11.69 -7.35 17.61
N SER A 400 -11.27 -6.52 16.66
CA SER A 400 -10.24 -6.90 15.68
C SER A 400 -8.84 -6.81 16.31
N PHE A 401 -7.83 -7.40 15.67
CA PHE A 401 -6.44 -7.21 16.14
C PHE A 401 -5.99 -5.75 16.14
N ALA A 402 -6.53 -4.91 15.25
CA ALA A 402 -6.29 -3.47 15.27
C ALA A 402 -6.89 -2.80 16.52
N TYR A 403 -8.12 -3.15 16.91
CA TYR A 403 -8.72 -2.65 18.15
C TYR A 403 -8.01 -3.17 19.40
N LEU A 404 -7.58 -4.44 19.41
CA LEU A 404 -6.76 -4.98 20.50
C LEU A 404 -5.42 -4.25 20.61
N LYS A 405 -4.77 -3.95 19.49
CA LYS A 405 -3.54 -3.14 19.47
C LYS A 405 -3.77 -1.78 20.11
N GLU A 406 -4.84 -1.10 19.71
CA GLU A 406 -5.20 0.22 20.23
C GLU A 406 -5.50 0.15 21.73
N LEU A 407 -6.25 -0.85 22.18
CA LEU A 407 -6.54 -1.10 23.60
C LEU A 407 -5.27 -1.15 24.45
N PHE A 408 -4.28 -1.98 24.06
CA PHE A 408 -3.03 -2.08 24.80
C PHE A 408 -2.23 -0.77 24.76
N VAL A 409 -2.20 -0.07 23.62
CA VAL A 409 -1.51 1.21 23.48
C VAL A 409 -2.13 2.29 24.37
N MET A 410 -3.46 2.44 24.34
CA MET A 410 -4.19 3.40 25.17
C MET A 410 -4.04 3.10 26.66
N ALA A 411 -4.10 1.82 27.04
CA ALA A 411 -3.91 1.41 28.43
C ALA A 411 -2.52 1.78 28.94
N LEU A 412 -1.47 1.48 28.16
CA LEU A 412 -0.09 1.81 28.53
C LEU A 412 0.16 3.33 28.56
N LEU A 413 -0.37 4.09 27.60
CA LEU A 413 -0.26 5.55 27.61
C LEU A 413 -0.95 6.17 28.83
N SER A 414 -2.07 5.61 29.27
CA SER A 414 -2.77 6.05 30.48
C SER A 414 -1.90 5.81 31.72
N LEU A 415 -1.26 4.65 31.83
CA LEU A 415 -0.32 4.36 32.91
C LEU A 415 0.88 5.32 32.91
N VAL A 416 1.47 5.59 31.73
CA VAL A 416 2.60 6.53 31.58
C VAL A 416 2.21 7.96 31.98
N ARG A 417 0.96 8.36 31.76
CA ARG A 417 0.43 9.67 32.19
C ARG A 417 0.17 9.77 33.69
N GLY A 418 0.44 8.70 34.45
CA GLY A 418 0.30 8.69 35.91
C GLY A 418 -1.10 8.36 36.39
N PHE A 419 -1.92 7.71 35.57
CA PHE A 419 -3.27 7.30 35.92
C PHE A 419 -3.26 6.25 37.05
N LYS A 420 -3.96 6.50 38.16
CA LYS A 420 -3.93 5.65 39.37
C LYS A 420 -5.15 4.75 39.58
N GLY A 421 -6.10 4.72 38.64
CA GLY A 421 -7.29 3.86 38.75
C GLY A 421 -8.34 4.32 39.76
N GLU A 422 -8.12 5.44 40.46
CA GLU A 422 -9.03 5.99 41.48
C GLU A 422 -10.09 6.94 40.89
N ASP A 423 -10.00 7.32 39.61
CA ASP A 423 -10.91 8.28 38.96
C ASP A 423 -12.18 7.64 38.34
N PHE A 424 -12.46 6.36 38.60
CA PHE A 424 -13.65 5.69 38.07
C PHE A 424 -14.51 5.03 39.15
N GLU A 425 -15.75 5.49 39.29
CA GLU A 425 -16.83 4.63 39.76
C GLU A 425 -17.09 3.58 38.69
N ILE A 426 -16.65 2.34 38.96
CA ILE A 426 -17.05 1.18 38.18
C ILE A 426 -18.51 0.90 38.56
N VAL A 427 -19.46 1.50 37.86
CA VAL A 427 -20.85 1.03 37.90
C VAL A 427 -20.92 -0.28 37.11
N ASP A 428 -21.40 -1.34 37.77
CA ASP A 428 -21.67 -2.62 37.13
C ASP A 428 -22.95 -2.52 36.29
N ALA A 429 -23.16 -3.48 35.38
CA ALA A 429 -24.34 -3.50 34.50
C ALA A 429 -25.67 -3.47 35.29
N THR A 430 -25.68 -3.99 36.51
CA THR A 430 -26.82 -3.95 37.43
C THR A 430 -27.13 -2.53 37.93
N ASP A 431 -26.11 -1.67 38.06
CA ASP A 431 -26.28 -0.32 38.55
C ASP A 431 -26.78 0.62 37.45
N ALA A 432 -26.39 0.37 36.20
CA ALA A 432 -26.91 1.06 35.02
C ALA A 432 -28.42 0.77 34.77
N GLU A 433 -28.89 -0.42 35.15
CA GLU A 433 -30.32 -0.76 35.13
C GLU A 433 -31.08 -0.15 36.31
N SER A 434 -30.47 -0.08 37.50
CA SER A 434 -31.10 0.51 38.69
C SER A 434 -31.23 2.04 38.65
N ALA A 435 -30.32 2.74 37.95
CA ALA A 435 -30.39 4.18 37.73
C ALA A 435 -31.62 4.60 36.88
N GLY A 436 -32.17 3.68 36.08
CA GLY A 436 -33.40 3.91 35.32
C GLY A 436 -34.69 3.70 36.13
N ALA A 437 -34.61 3.02 37.29
CA ALA A 437 -35.76 2.67 38.11
C ALA A 437 -35.99 3.62 39.31
N GLY A 438 -35.02 4.47 39.65
CA GLY A 438 -35.09 5.41 40.78
C GLY A 438 -35.83 6.73 40.53
N ALA A 439 -36.35 6.97 39.33
CA ALA A 439 -37.02 8.23 38.96
C ALA A 439 -38.55 8.19 39.13
N GLU A 440 -39.07 7.32 39.98
CA GLU A 440 -40.49 7.29 40.36
C GLU A 440 -40.65 7.49 41.87
N GLY A 441 -40.70 8.75 42.31
CA GLY A 441 -41.26 9.09 43.62
C GLY A 441 -40.56 10.23 44.35
N GLU A 442 -41.03 11.46 44.14
CA GLU A 442 -41.46 12.37 45.21
C GLU A 442 -42.11 13.60 44.59
N LYS A 443 -43.46 13.62 44.65
CA LYS A 443 -44.24 14.85 44.47
C LYS A 443 -44.34 15.50 45.84
N ASP A 444 -43.93 16.76 45.95
CA ASP A 444 -44.55 17.66 46.91
C ASP A 444 -44.71 19.08 46.35
N GLY A 445 -45.77 19.73 46.84
CA GLY A 445 -46.59 20.73 46.15
C GLY A 445 -46.02 22.12 45.93
N GLY A 446 -46.68 22.91 45.07
CA GLY A 446 -46.54 24.37 45.11
C GLY A 446 -46.96 25.22 43.90
N ALA A 447 -48.22 25.09 43.45
CA ALA A 447 -49.09 26.09 42.80
C ALA A 447 -48.52 27.23 41.91
N CYS A 448 -49.05 27.35 40.69
CA CYS A 448 -49.74 28.58 40.26
C CYS A 448 -50.78 28.28 39.17
N GLU A 449 -51.93 28.95 39.28
CA GLU A 449 -53.14 28.78 38.49
C GLU A 449 -53.00 29.24 37.03
N ALA A 450 -53.92 28.72 36.22
CA ALA A 450 -54.08 28.99 34.80
C ALA A 450 -54.43 30.46 34.49
N ASP A 451 -53.96 30.94 33.33
CA ASP A 451 -54.74 31.89 32.55
C ASP A 451 -54.74 31.49 31.07
N ALA A 452 -55.95 31.37 30.53
CA ALA A 452 -56.25 31.06 29.16
C ALA A 452 -56.38 32.36 28.35
N GLN A 453 -55.66 32.46 27.24
CA GLN A 453 -55.89 33.34 26.07
C GLN A 453 -54.77 33.00 25.07
N GLY A 454 -54.98 32.53 23.85
CA GLY A 454 -55.84 33.06 22.79
C GLY A 454 -54.96 33.13 21.54
N ALA A 455 -55.22 32.28 20.56
CA ALA A 455 -54.42 32.15 19.34
C ALA A 455 -54.43 33.43 18.49
N GLY A 456 -53.25 33.87 18.04
CA GLY A 456 -53.08 34.93 17.07
C GLY A 456 -51.73 34.83 16.37
N GLU A 457 -51.75 34.56 15.07
CA GLU A 457 -50.57 34.54 14.19
C GLU A 457 -49.92 35.93 14.16
N LYS A 458 -48.61 36.01 14.47
CA LYS A 458 -47.85 37.27 14.39
C LYS A 458 -47.10 37.33 13.06
N GLU A 459 -47.43 38.32 12.24
CA GLU A 459 -46.68 38.68 11.02
C GLU A 459 -45.62 39.76 11.30
N CYS A 460 -44.54 39.75 10.51
CA CYS A 460 -43.46 40.73 10.60
C CYS A 460 -43.90 42.11 10.07
N THR A 461 -43.84 43.15 10.91
CA THR A 461 -44.32 44.52 10.62
C THR A 461 -43.52 45.30 9.57
N THR A 462 -42.48 44.71 8.98
CA THR A 462 -41.69 45.35 7.90
C THR A 462 -41.91 44.70 6.53
N CYS A 463 -42.36 43.43 6.47
CA CYS A 463 -42.46 42.72 5.19
C CYS A 463 -43.67 41.79 5.03
N ASN A 464 -44.63 41.77 5.98
CA ASN A 464 -45.88 41.01 5.89
C ASN A 464 -45.71 39.53 5.49
N LYS A 465 -44.66 38.88 6.01
CA LYS A 465 -44.52 37.42 5.94
C LYS A 465 -44.79 36.80 7.32
N PRO A 466 -45.39 35.60 7.37
CA PRO A 466 -45.60 34.88 8.62
C PRO A 466 -44.26 34.44 9.21
N LEU A 467 -44.07 34.68 10.50
CA LEU A 467 -42.90 34.19 11.25
C LEU A 467 -43.14 32.72 11.64
N PRO A 468 -42.13 31.83 11.53
CA PRO A 468 -42.29 30.45 11.97
C PRO A 468 -42.54 30.41 13.48
N ALA A 469 -43.49 29.56 13.89
CA ALA A 469 -43.84 29.37 15.29
C ALA A 469 -42.61 28.86 16.06
N GLN A 470 -42.24 29.56 17.14
CA GLN A 470 -41.26 29.05 18.09
C GLN A 470 -41.91 27.89 18.85
N LYS A 471 -41.39 26.67 18.68
CA LYS A 471 -41.71 25.55 19.58
C LYS A 471 -41.30 25.93 21.00
N SER A 472 -42.10 25.52 21.97
CA SER A 472 -41.85 25.80 23.38
C SER A 472 -40.58 25.11 23.88
N GLU A 473 -39.88 25.68 24.87
CA GLU A 473 -38.67 25.10 25.48
C GLU A 473 -38.92 23.65 25.96
N CYS A 474 -40.14 23.33 26.41
CA CYS A 474 -40.54 21.98 26.80
C CYS A 474 -40.58 20.95 25.66
N GLU A 475 -40.80 21.37 24.41
CA GLU A 475 -40.80 20.47 23.24
C GLU A 475 -39.38 20.21 22.73
N ASN A 476 -38.49 21.20 22.84
CA ASN A 476 -37.06 21.03 22.49
C ASN A 476 -36.34 20.15 23.53
N GLU A 477 -36.67 20.26 24.82
CA GLU A 477 -36.16 19.36 25.85
C GLU A 477 -36.68 17.92 25.70
N ALA A 478 -37.90 17.75 25.17
CA ALA A 478 -38.47 16.44 24.88
C ALA A 478 -37.88 15.78 23.62
N GLU A 479 -37.65 16.55 22.54
CA GLU A 479 -36.94 16.08 21.33
C GLU A 479 -35.46 15.78 21.64
N GLU A 480 -34.76 16.62 22.42
CA GLU A 480 -33.40 16.32 22.89
C GLU A 480 -33.36 15.09 23.81
N ALA A 481 -34.36 14.89 24.66
CA ALA A 481 -34.45 13.71 25.51
C ALA A 481 -34.81 12.43 24.72
N GLU A 482 -35.56 12.54 23.62
CA GLU A 482 -35.80 11.44 22.68
C GLU A 482 -34.59 11.13 21.82
N GLU A 483 -33.86 12.13 21.31
CA GLU A 483 -32.58 11.94 20.61
C GLU A 483 -31.52 11.34 21.53
N LYS A 484 -31.40 11.83 22.77
CA LYS A 484 -30.52 11.22 23.80
C LYS A 484 -30.96 9.81 24.17
N LYS A 485 -32.26 9.50 24.15
CA LYS A 485 -32.79 8.13 24.36
C LYS A 485 -32.57 7.22 23.14
N GLU A 486 -32.59 7.75 21.92
CA GLU A 486 -32.25 7.02 20.69
C GLU A 486 -30.74 6.78 20.57
N GLU A 487 -29.89 7.75 20.91
CA GLU A 487 -28.43 7.57 21.05
C GLU A 487 -28.09 6.56 22.15
N ALA A 488 -28.75 6.64 23.31
CA ALA A 488 -28.58 5.67 24.39
C ALA A 488 -29.11 4.27 24.05
N LYS A 489 -30.04 4.15 23.09
CA LYS A 489 -30.49 2.85 22.55
C LYS A 489 -29.54 2.29 21.48
N LYS A 490 -28.84 3.14 20.72
CA LYS A 490 -27.85 2.71 19.71
C LYS A 490 -26.56 2.13 20.32
N ASN A 491 -26.22 2.48 21.57
CA ASN A 491 -24.96 2.08 22.23
C ASN A 491 -25.11 1.02 23.35
N LYS A 492 -25.99 0.02 23.20
CA LYS A 492 -26.11 -1.08 24.17
C LYS A 492 -25.48 -2.39 23.66
N MET A 493 -24.16 -2.46 23.61
CA MET A 493 -23.47 -3.73 23.91
C MET A 493 -23.11 -3.72 25.39
N VAL A 494 -23.73 -4.63 26.16
CA VAL A 494 -23.39 -4.85 27.57
C VAL A 494 -22.05 -5.59 27.61
N MET A 495 -21.07 -5.07 28.35
CA MET A 495 -19.79 -5.75 28.53
C MET A 495 -20.02 -7.19 29.03
N PRO A 496 -19.32 -8.20 28.49
CA PRO A 496 -19.41 -9.55 29.00
C PRO A 496 -19.06 -9.57 30.50
N THR A 497 -19.94 -10.11 31.33
CA THR A 497 -19.68 -10.30 32.75
C THR A 497 -18.68 -11.44 32.90
N VAL A 498 -17.39 -11.09 33.06
CA VAL A 498 -16.31 -12.06 33.26
C VAL A 498 -15.95 -12.10 34.74
N GLU A 499 -16.02 -13.29 35.34
CA GLU A 499 -15.54 -13.52 36.72
C GLU A 499 -14.03 -13.25 36.78
N VAL A 500 -13.63 -12.27 37.60
CA VAL A 500 -12.23 -11.94 37.85
C VAL A 500 -11.89 -12.45 39.25
N PRO A 501 -10.83 -13.29 39.41
CA PRO A 501 -10.37 -13.73 40.73
C PRO A 501 -10.04 -12.55 41.64
N ASP A 502 -10.37 -12.65 42.93
CA ASP A 502 -10.20 -11.57 43.91
C ASP A 502 -8.77 -11.01 43.98
N GLU A 503 -7.77 -11.87 43.74
CA GLU A 503 -6.34 -11.52 43.71
C GLU A 503 -5.98 -10.52 42.61
N TYR A 504 -6.76 -10.46 41.53
CA TYR A 504 -6.54 -9.56 40.39
C TYR A 504 -7.53 -8.40 40.32
N ALA A 505 -8.49 -8.31 41.26
CA ALA A 505 -9.47 -7.22 41.30
C ALA A 505 -8.80 -5.85 41.44
N GLU A 506 -7.68 -5.79 42.17
CA GLU A 506 -6.88 -4.58 42.39
C GLU A 506 -5.75 -4.37 41.37
N ASN A 507 -5.61 -5.23 40.36
CA ASN A 507 -4.58 -5.07 39.35
C ASN A 507 -4.83 -3.79 38.52
N LEU A 508 -3.88 -2.85 38.59
CA LEU A 508 -3.98 -1.54 37.94
C LEU A 508 -4.13 -1.64 36.42
N LEU A 509 -3.41 -2.55 35.77
CA LEU A 509 -3.50 -2.76 34.32
C LEU A 509 -4.90 -3.25 33.92
N LEU A 510 -5.47 -4.20 34.67
CA LEU A 510 -6.81 -4.70 34.41
C LEU A 510 -7.88 -3.62 34.58
N LYS A 511 -7.79 -2.78 35.62
CA LYS A 511 -8.70 -1.63 35.82
C LYS A 511 -8.66 -0.67 34.64
N VAL A 512 -7.46 -0.32 34.18
CA VAL A 512 -7.27 0.56 33.01
C VAL A 512 -7.79 -0.10 31.74
N ILE A 513 -7.49 -1.37 31.50
CA ILE A 513 -7.98 -2.11 30.33
C ILE A 513 -9.51 -2.15 30.31
N LYS A 514 -10.17 -2.48 31.44
CA LYS A 514 -11.65 -2.47 31.52
C LYS A 514 -12.22 -1.11 31.15
N HIS A 515 -11.60 -0.02 31.62
CA HIS A 515 -12.03 1.32 31.28
C HIS A 515 -11.84 1.63 29.78
N GLN A 516 -10.67 1.32 29.21
CA GLN A 516 -10.41 1.55 27.79
C GLN A 516 -11.29 0.70 26.87
N ILE A 517 -11.65 -0.52 27.27
CA ILE A 517 -12.61 -1.37 26.55
C ILE A 517 -13.97 -0.66 26.44
N ARG A 518 -14.44 0.00 27.50
CA ARG A 518 -15.71 0.77 27.46
C ARG A 518 -15.65 1.92 26.46
N ILE A 519 -14.54 2.66 26.43
CA ILE A 519 -14.34 3.77 25.48
C ILE A 519 -14.37 3.24 24.05
N LEU A 520 -13.55 2.22 23.76
CA LEU A 520 -13.46 1.66 22.41
C LEU A 520 -14.80 1.05 21.95
N HIS A 521 -15.54 0.39 22.85
CA HIS A 521 -16.88 -0.10 22.52
C HIS A 521 -17.86 1.02 22.19
N ALA A 522 -17.78 2.18 22.85
CA ALA A 522 -18.64 3.32 22.55
C ALA A 522 -18.32 3.96 21.20
N GLU A 523 -17.07 3.83 20.72
CA GLU A 523 -16.60 4.31 19.42
C GLU A 523 -16.84 3.30 18.28
N MET A 524 -17.12 2.03 18.59
CA MET A 524 -17.40 0.99 17.60
C MET A 524 -18.77 1.21 16.95
N ASP A 525 -18.77 1.75 15.72
CA ASP A 525 -19.96 1.89 14.89
C ASP A 525 -20.41 0.50 14.35
N ASN A 526 -21.28 -0.18 15.09
CA ASN A 526 -21.73 -1.55 14.79
C ASN A 526 -22.84 -1.65 13.72
N THR A 527 -23.17 -0.55 13.04
CA THR A 527 -24.23 -0.53 12.00
C THR A 527 -23.95 -1.44 10.79
N LYS A 528 -22.73 -1.98 10.64
CA LYS A 528 -22.33 -2.87 9.52
C LYS A 528 -22.19 -4.36 9.89
N GLN A 529 -22.39 -4.75 11.16
CA GLN A 529 -22.29 -6.17 11.56
C GLN A 529 -23.46 -7.03 11.05
N ASP A 530 -24.66 -6.46 10.93
CA ASP A 530 -25.88 -7.21 10.54
C ASP A 530 -25.89 -7.63 9.06
N GLU A 531 -25.17 -6.92 8.19
CA GLU A 531 -25.01 -7.31 6.78
C GLU A 531 -24.10 -8.55 6.63
N TRP A 532 -23.15 -8.75 7.55
CA TRP A 532 -22.21 -9.87 7.51
C TRP A 532 -22.85 -11.20 7.94
N MET A 533 -23.76 -11.15 8.92
CA MET A 533 -24.39 -12.33 9.52
C MET A 533 -25.63 -12.83 8.77
N SER A 534 -26.24 -12.00 7.91
CA SER A 534 -27.49 -12.31 7.20
C SER A 534 -27.33 -13.12 5.90
N GLY A 535 -26.13 -13.64 5.62
CA GLY A 535 -25.84 -14.57 4.52
C GLY A 535 -26.48 -15.96 4.64
N LYS A 536 -27.75 -16.05 5.04
CA LYS A 536 -28.65 -17.20 4.79
C LYS A 536 -29.72 -16.75 3.80
N MET A 537 -29.37 -16.69 2.51
CA MET A 537 -30.41 -16.63 1.48
C MET A 537 -30.85 -18.05 1.14
N GLY A 538 -32.07 -18.37 1.58
CA GLY A 538 -32.70 -19.66 1.41
C GLY A 538 -32.84 -20.06 -0.05
N MET A 539 -32.57 -21.34 -0.32
CA MET A 539 -33.14 -22.05 -1.45
C MET A 539 -34.67 -22.04 -1.31
N ALA A 540 -35.33 -21.14 -2.04
CA ALA A 540 -36.73 -21.30 -2.39
C ALA A 540 -36.80 -21.57 -3.89
N GLY A 541 -37.17 -22.80 -4.24
CA GLY A 541 -37.38 -23.22 -5.62
C GLY A 541 -38.51 -22.43 -6.27
N GLY A 542 -38.22 -21.89 -7.46
CA GLY A 542 -39.20 -21.37 -8.40
C GLY A 542 -38.99 -22.04 -9.74
N GLY A 543 -39.63 -23.19 -9.94
CA GLY A 543 -39.73 -23.82 -11.24
C GLY A 543 -40.51 -22.91 -12.18
N GLY A 544 -39.89 -22.54 -13.30
CA GLY A 544 -40.52 -21.77 -14.37
C GLY A 544 -39.77 -22.06 -15.66
N GLY A 545 -40.13 -23.17 -16.31
CA GLY A 545 -39.57 -23.54 -17.59
C GLY A 545 -40.03 -22.61 -18.70
N VAL A 546 -39.12 -22.24 -19.60
CA VAL A 546 -39.45 -21.92 -20.99
C VAL A 546 -38.32 -22.49 -21.85
N ARG A 547 -38.70 -23.45 -22.71
CA ARG A 547 -37.94 -23.92 -23.87
C ARG A 547 -37.89 -22.79 -24.90
N VAL A 548 -36.72 -22.49 -25.46
CA VAL A 548 -36.27 -22.80 -26.84
C VAL A 548 -34.75 -22.71 -26.84
#